data_AF-A0A353M0A0-F1
#
_entry.id   AF-A0A353M0A0-F1
#
_cell.length_a   1.000
_cell.length_b   1.000
_cell.length_c   1.000
_cell.angle_alpha   90.00
_cell.angle_beta   90.00
_cell.angle_gamma   90.00
#
_symmetry.space_group_name_H-M   'P 1'
#
loop_
_entity.id
_entity.type
_entity.pdbx_description
1 polymer ?
#
loop_
_entity_poly.entity_id
_entity_poly.type
_entity_poly.pdbx_seq_one_letter_code
_entity_poly.pdbx_strand_id
1 'polypeptide(L)' 'MGRWKRVAFLIILDVLLINLAFIGALLIRFETVPAYQWQFYLSVLVPYTASRLLSNYFFGIYKRAWRYASIDEV' A
#
# COMPACT_ATOMS: atom_id res chain seq x y z
N MET A 1 -17.33 -7.96 12.11
CA MET A 1 -15.97 -8.53 11.94
C MET A 1 -15.05 -8.02 13.05
N GLY A 2 -14.26 -8.88 13.71
CA GLY A 2 -13.29 -8.42 14.73
C GLY A 2 -12.31 -7.38 14.18
N ARG A 3 -11.94 -6.38 14.98
CA ARG A 3 -11.03 -5.25 14.60
C ARG A 3 -9.79 -5.71 13.85
N TRP A 4 -9.21 -6.85 14.23
CA TRP A 4 -8.04 -7.45 13.60
C TRP A 4 -8.27 -7.88 12.16
N LYS A 5 -9.45 -8.44 11.83
CA LYS A 5 -9.79 -8.84 10.45
C LYS A 5 -9.89 -7.62 9.53
N ARG A 6 -10.46 -6.52 10.03
CA ARG A 6 -10.56 -5.25 9.27
C ARG A 6 -9.19 -4.63 9.02
N VAL A 7 -8.33 -4.60 10.03
CA VAL A 7 -6.96 -4.07 9.88
C VAL A 7 -6.15 -4.94 8.92
N ALA A 8 -6.23 -6.27 9.03
CA ALA A 8 -5.57 -7.17 8.10
C ALA A 8 -6.04 -6.96 6.65
N PHE A 9 -7.35 -6.81 6.43
CA PHE A 9 -7.90 -6.51 5.11
C PHE A 9 -7.37 -5.19 4.55
N LEU A 10 -7.35 -4.13 5.36
CA LEU A 10 -6.82 -2.83 4.95
C LEU A 10 -5.33 -2.91 4.59
N ILE A 11 -4.53 -3.64 5.37
CA ILE A 11 -3.11 -3.85 5.09
C ILE A 11 -2.91 -4.57 3.76
N ILE A 12 -3.66 -5.66 3.52
CA ILE A 12 -3.57 -6.42 2.26
C ILE A 12 -3.94 -5.52 1.07
N LEU A 13 -5.02 -4.75 1.20
CA LEU A 13 -5.46 -3.83 0.18
C LEU A 13 -4.41 -2.75 -0.11
N ASP A 14 -3.77 -2.21 0.94
CA ASP A 14 -2.71 -1.22 0.81
C ASP A 14 -1.48 -1.81 0.08
N VAL A 15 -1.05 -3.02 0.45
CA VAL A 15 0.04 -3.74 -0.22
C VAL A 15 -0.28 -3.92 -1.71
N LEU A 16 -1.49 -4.35 -2.06
CA LEU A 16 -1.91 -4.50 -3.45
C LEU A 16 -1.89 -3.17 -4.20
N LEU A 17 -2.44 -2.10 -3.62
CA LEU A 17 -2.48 -0.78 -4.25
C LEU A 17 -1.09 -0.18 -4.45
N ILE A 18 -0.19 -0.31 -3.47
CA ILE A 18 1.18 0.19 -3.56
C ILE A 18 1.93 -0.48 -4.71
N ASN A 19 1.82 -1.81 -4.82
CA ASN A 19 2.47 -2.58 -5.89
C ASN A 19 1.85 -2.27 -7.25
N LEU A 20 0.52 -2.19 -7.32
CA LEU A 20 -0.19 -1.84 -8.56
C LEU A 20 0.14 -0.41 -9.02
N ALA A 21 0.27 0.54 -8.11
CA ALA A 21 0.71 1.90 -8.42
C ALA A 21 2.15 1.93 -8.97
N PHE A 22 3.06 1.12 -8.41
CA PHE A 22 4.44 1.04 -8.91
C PHE A 22 4.47 0.43 -10.32
N ILE A 23 3.78 -0.70 -10.53
CA ILE A 23 3.67 -1.34 -11.85
C ILE A 23 3.02 -0.37 -12.85
N GLY A 24 1.94 0.30 -12.45
CA GLY A 24 1.28 1.33 -13.27
C GLY A 24 2.23 2.48 -13.65
N ALA A 25 3.07 2.93 -12.72
CA ALA A 25 4.08 3.94 -13.01
C ALA A 25 5.13 3.44 -14.03
N LEU A 26 5.55 2.17 -13.96
CA LEU A 26 6.43 1.58 -14.98
C LEU A 26 5.76 1.53 -16.36
N LEU A 27 4.49 1.13 -16.42
CA LEU A 27 3.74 1.04 -17.66
C LEU A 27 3.46 2.41 -18.30
N ILE A 28 3.24 3.45 -17.48
CA ILE A 28 3.05 4.82 -17.97
C ILE A 28 4.39 5.42 -18.41
N ARG A 29 5.47 5.15 -17.67
CA ARG A 29 6.80 5.73 -17.92
C ARG A 29 7.48 5.15 -19.16
N PHE A 30 7.27 3.88 -19.45
CA PHE A 30 7.98 3.17 -20.51
C PHE A 30 6.99 2.62 -21.53
N GLU A 31 7.21 2.92 -22.81
CA GLU A 31 6.46 2.28 -23.91
C GLU A 31 6.72 0.76 -23.97
N THR A 32 7.94 0.35 -23.62
CA THR A 32 8.31 -1.05 -23.41
C THR A 32 9.18 -1.14 -22.18
N VAL A 33 8.69 -1.78 -21.13
CA VAL A 33 9.41 -1.87 -19.85
C VAL A 33 10.64 -2.78 -20.01
N PRO A 34 11.86 -2.25 -19.84
CA PRO A 34 13.07 -3.05 -19.94
C PRO A 34 13.15 -4.14 -18.86
N ALA A 35 13.74 -5.29 -19.18
CA ALA A 35 13.89 -6.41 -18.24
C ALA A 35 14.61 -6.02 -16.93
N TYR A 36 15.59 -5.10 -17.00
CA TYR A 36 16.32 -4.63 -15.82
C TYR A 36 15.42 -3.81 -14.86
N GLN A 37 14.38 -3.13 -15.37
CA GLN A 37 13.42 -2.41 -14.52
C GLN A 37 12.53 -3.38 -13.73
N TRP A 38 12.18 -4.53 -14.31
CA TRP A 38 11.47 -5.59 -13.59
C TRP A 38 12.34 -6.21 -12.50
N GLN A 39 13.62 -6.44 -12.77
CA GLN A 39 14.57 -6.92 -11.75
C GLN A 39 14.75 -5.89 -10.64
N PHE A 40 14.87 -4.61 -10.99
CA PHE A 40 14.91 -3.53 -10.02
C PHE A 40 13.64 -3.50 -9.16
N TYR A 41 12.46 -3.55 -9.79
CA TYR A 41 11.18 -3.62 -9.09
C TYR A 41 11.14 -4.76 -8.07
N LEU A 42 11.52 -5.98 -8.46
CA LEU A 42 11.55 -7.13 -7.54
C LEU A 42 12.54 -6.92 -6.39
N SER A 43 13.69 -6.27 -6.62
CA SER A 43 14.66 -5.97 -5.58
C SER A 43 14.17 -4.91 -4.57
N VAL A 44 13.37 -3.94 -5.04
CA VAL A 44 12.87 -2.85 -4.19
C VAL A 44 11.46 -3.10 -3.65
N LEU A 45 10.74 -4.12 -4.15
CA LEU A 45 9.35 -4.42 -3.79
C LEU A 45 9.15 -4.51 -2.27
N VAL A 46 10.01 -5.28 -1.61
CA VAL A 46 9.95 -5.51 -0.16
C VAL A 46 10.30 -4.24 0.62
N PRO A 47 11.48 -3.60 0.44
CA PRO A 47 11.81 -2.39 1.21
C PRO A 47 10.86 -1.21 0.91
N TYR A 48 10.40 -1.07 -0.33
CA TYR A 48 9.44 -0.03 -0.71
C TYR A 48 8.09 -0.23 -0.03
N THR A 49 7.50 -1.43 -0.15
CA THR A 49 6.21 -1.75 0.48
C THR A 49 6.33 -1.66 2.01
N ALA A 50 7.40 -2.18 2.60
CA ALA A 50 7.62 -2.12 4.04
C ALA A 50 7.73 -0.68 4.55
N SER A 51 8.50 0.19 3.89
CA SER A 51 8.64 1.60 4.28
C SER A 51 7.31 2.35 4.26
N ARG A 52 6.47 2.08 3.25
CA ARG A 52 5.14 2.68 3.11
C ARG A 52 4.18 2.20 4.19
N LEU A 53 4.16 0.89 4.45
CA LEU A 53 3.32 0.28 5.47
C LEU A 53 3.72 0.72 6.88
N LEU A 54 5.02 0.82 7.16
CA LEU A 54 5.56 1.39 8.39
C LEU A 54 5.12 2.83 8.56
N SER A 55 5.22 3.65 7.51
CA SER A 55 4.74 5.04 7.55
C SER A 55 3.25 5.10 7.90
N ASN A 56 2.40 4.34 7.19
CA ASN A 56 0.96 4.30 7.46
C ASN A 56 0.63 3.79 8.88
N TYR A 57 1.46 2.89 9.43
CA TYR A 57 1.37 2.43 10.81
C TYR A 57 1.75 3.52 11.82
N PHE A 58 2.91 4.17 11.65
CA PHE A 58 3.41 5.23 12.55
C PHE A 58 2.50 6.44 12.58
N PHE A 59 1.97 6.87 11.42
CA PHE A 59 0.98 7.95 11.34
C PHE A 59 -0.40 7.53 11.84
N GLY A 60 -0.58 6.25 12.20
CA GLY A 60 -1.79 5.75 12.84
C GLY A 60 -3.02 5.75 11.93
N ILE A 61 -2.83 5.71 10.60
CA ILE A 61 -3.93 5.73 9.62
C ILE A 61 -4.90 4.57 9.88
N TYR A 62 -4.38 3.38 10.19
CA TYR A 62 -5.21 2.20 10.48
C TYR A 62 -5.97 2.28 11.82
N LYS A 63 -5.56 3.15 12.76
CA LYS A 63 -6.19 3.29 14.09
C LYS A 63 -7.10 4.51 14.20
N ARG A 64 -6.68 5.67 13.66
CA ARG A 64 -7.37 6.96 13.80
C ARG A 64 -8.24 7.32 12.60
N ALA A 65 -7.72 7.26 11.38
CA ALA A 65 -8.43 7.78 10.20
C ALA A 65 -9.81 7.11 10.00
N TRP A 66 -9.87 5.78 10.15
CA TRP A 66 -11.13 5.04 10.02
C TRP A 66 -12.06 5.12 11.24
N ARG A 67 -11.57 5.58 12.39
CA ARG A 67 -12.41 5.88 13.55
C ARG A 67 -13.16 7.19 13.36
N TYR A 68 -12.54 8.17 12.68
CA TYR A 68 -13.18 9.44 12.35
C TYR A 68 -13.99 9.40 11.06
N ALA A 69 -13.81 8.42 10.18
CA ALA A 69 -14.72 8.20 9.03
C ALA A 69 -16.01 7.47 9.44
N SER A 70 -16.01 6.82 10.60
CA SER A 70 -17.20 6.32 11.29
C SER A 70 -17.73 7.44 12.18
N ILE A 71 -18.09 8.57 11.58
CA ILE A 71 -18.92 9.54 12.28
C ILE A 71 -20.32 8.91 12.33
N ASP A 72 -20.59 8.21 13.42
CA ASP A 72 -21.95 8.06 13.93
C ASP A 72 -22.21 9.40 14.62
N GLU A 73 -22.61 10.39 13.81
CA GLU A 73 -22.99 11.72 14.29
C GLU A 73 -24.39 11.56 14.91
N VAL A 74 -24.48 11.99 16.17
CA VAL A 74 -25.62 11.86 17.10
C VAL A 74 -26.92 12.39 16.51
#